data_AF-A0A6I9X1G2-F1
#
_entry.id   AF-A0A6I9X1G2-F1
#
_cell.length_a   1.000
_cell.length_b   1.000
_cell.length_c   1.000
_cell.angle_alpha   90.00
_cell.angle_beta   90.00
_cell.angle_gamma   90.00
#
_symmetry.space_group_name_H-M   'P 1'
#
loop_
_entity.id
_entity.type
_entity.pdbx_description
1 polymer ?
#
loop_
_entity_poly.entity_id
_entity_poly.type
_entity_poly.pdbx_seq_one_letter_code
_entity_poly.pdbx_strand_id
1 'polypeptide(L)'
;MNKGFARKSHVFLPKFFKKMSSQPKERPESLQFPFLDDDETITTILESKTFFVLRGLPGSGKSTLAQAIQDKYKNACKIISVDHYKIQPAIRSAIPDDYNKVDEDLADYCKRDVSVVVVDDTHHERERLEQLFDIADKYRYKVIIVEPKTSWKMDCLQLKDKNQWKLSADELKKLKPSLEKDFLPLYYGWFLSKRNSEHLRKTGQAFLDELANIKAFKKESNKYFGQPPEEPKLKIDLTSYFVKRPPGVLHCTTKFTDFGKAPGADDYAQQDVVKTSYGKSFFLTISALFVTPRTAGARVELSEQQMLLWPGDVDVLQPAVSLPKGSRAHITLGCASGVEAVQTGLDLLEFAKLEKAGNKGEEVGEIGGGKLLSFGNGMWMLSLSKKIEVRAIFGGYYGKGKLVPTQGGSKRGSPFNSCIII
;
A
#
# COMPACT_ATOMS: atom_id res chain seq x y z
N MET A 1 -9.46 7.57 -91.05
CA MET A 1 -8.36 8.33 -90.41
C MET A 1 -8.97 9.31 -89.42
N ASN A 2 -8.65 9.16 -88.12
CA ASN A 2 -8.60 10.17 -87.04
C ASN A 2 -9.71 11.25 -86.96
N LYS A 3 -10.46 11.45 -85.87
CA LYS A 3 -10.20 11.31 -84.42
C LYS A 3 -11.53 11.17 -83.67
N GLY A 4 -11.58 10.28 -82.68
CA GLY A 4 -12.65 10.21 -81.70
C GLY A 4 -12.41 11.15 -80.52
N PHE A 5 -13.49 11.65 -79.92
CA PHE A 5 -13.53 12.13 -78.54
C PHE A 5 -14.90 11.78 -77.96
N ALA A 6 -14.93 10.74 -77.12
CA ALA A 6 -16.08 10.36 -76.32
C ALA A 6 -16.01 11.09 -74.96
N ARG A 7 -17.12 11.72 -74.58
CA ARG A 7 -17.36 12.32 -73.26
C ARG A 7 -17.27 11.23 -72.17
N LYS A 8 -16.52 11.49 -71.10
CA LYS A 8 -16.68 10.78 -69.81
C LYS A 8 -16.83 11.79 -68.67
N SER A 9 -17.81 11.47 -67.84
CA SER A 9 -18.30 12.19 -66.67
C SER A 9 -17.23 12.43 -65.61
N HIS A 10 -17.25 13.62 -65.02
CA HIS A 10 -16.45 13.95 -63.85
C HIS A 10 -17.01 13.23 -62.61
N VAL A 11 -16.24 12.29 -62.09
CA VAL A 11 -16.46 11.70 -60.76
C VAL A 11 -15.89 12.65 -59.72
N PHE A 12 -16.75 13.09 -58.79
CA PHE A 12 -16.41 13.86 -57.61
C PHE A 12 -15.48 13.03 -56.71
N LEU A 13 -14.22 13.45 -56.56
CA LEU A 13 -13.28 12.89 -55.59
C LEU A 13 -13.47 13.59 -54.23
N PRO A 14 -13.75 12.88 -53.12
CA PRO A 14 -13.71 13.50 -51.81
C PRO A 14 -12.25 13.78 -51.41
N LYS A 15 -11.99 15.01 -50.96
CA LYS A 15 -10.71 15.39 -50.35
C LYS A 15 -10.54 14.60 -49.05
N PHE A 16 -9.65 13.60 -49.07
CA PHE A 16 -9.16 12.95 -47.85
C PHE A 16 -8.33 13.97 -47.05
N PHE A 17 -8.95 14.60 -46.06
CA PHE A 17 -8.21 15.23 -44.96
C PHE A 17 -7.56 14.11 -44.15
N LYS A 18 -6.29 13.85 -44.43
CA LYS A 18 -5.42 12.99 -43.62
C LYS A 18 -5.22 13.71 -42.29
N LYS A 19 -6.10 13.43 -41.32
CA LYS A 19 -5.94 13.82 -39.92
C LYS A 19 -4.62 13.19 -39.48
N MET A 20 -3.58 14.00 -39.31
CA MET A 20 -2.34 13.55 -38.67
C MET A 20 -2.76 13.07 -37.28
N SER A 21 -2.84 11.75 -37.13
CA SER A 21 -2.85 11.10 -35.83
C SER A 21 -1.54 11.49 -35.16
N SER A 22 -1.57 12.52 -34.33
CA SER A 22 -0.52 12.74 -33.34
C SER A 22 -0.54 11.51 -32.46
N GLN A 23 0.41 10.59 -32.68
CA GLN A 23 0.75 9.63 -31.63
C GLN A 23 0.99 10.46 -30.36
N PRO A 24 0.41 10.08 -29.21
CA PRO A 24 0.74 10.76 -27.97
C PRO A 24 2.27 10.70 -27.84
N LYS A 25 2.91 11.87 -27.75
CA LYS A 25 4.36 11.93 -27.53
C LYS A 25 4.66 11.04 -26.34
N GLU A 26 5.40 9.96 -26.55
CA GLU A 26 5.80 9.07 -25.46
C GLU A 26 6.48 9.92 -24.38
N ARG A 27 6.08 9.70 -23.13
CA ARG A 27 6.65 10.45 -22.02
C ARG A 27 8.15 10.12 -21.93
N PRO A 28 9.02 11.13 -21.67
CA PRO A 28 10.44 10.88 -21.48
C PRO A 28 10.68 9.76 -20.45
N GLU A 29 11.68 8.93 -20.70
CA GLU A 29 12.06 7.79 -19.84
C GLU A 29 12.22 8.21 -18.36
N SER A 30 12.75 9.41 -18.12
CA SER A 30 12.96 9.98 -16.79
C SER A 30 11.66 10.22 -15.98
N LEU A 31 10.51 10.18 -16.64
CA LEU A 31 9.18 10.35 -16.05
C LEU A 31 8.25 9.14 -16.31
N GLN A 32 8.80 8.01 -16.76
CA GLN A 32 8.03 6.78 -16.90
C GLN A 32 7.82 6.14 -15.53
N PHE A 33 6.61 6.30 -14.99
CA PHE A 33 6.22 5.76 -13.70
C PHE A 33 4.81 5.16 -13.79
N PRO A 34 4.54 4.01 -13.15
CA PRO A 34 3.20 3.42 -13.16
C PRO A 34 2.12 4.41 -12.70
N PHE A 35 2.42 5.21 -11.68
CA PHE A 35 1.50 6.25 -11.18
C PHE A 35 1.31 7.46 -12.10
N LEU A 36 1.91 7.50 -13.29
CA LEU A 36 1.66 8.53 -14.29
C LEU A 36 1.17 7.96 -15.64
N ASP A 37 1.47 6.68 -15.91
CA ASP A 37 1.26 6.01 -17.20
C ASP A 37 0.22 4.88 -17.17
N ASP A 38 0.07 4.17 -16.04
CA ASP A 38 -0.81 3.01 -15.92
C ASP A 38 -2.18 3.39 -15.35
N ASP A 39 -3.24 3.29 -16.16
CA ASP A 39 -4.58 3.81 -15.84
C ASP A 39 -5.19 3.18 -14.58
N GLU A 40 -4.95 1.90 -14.32
CA GLU A 40 -5.38 1.24 -13.08
C GLU A 40 -4.62 1.79 -11.87
N THR A 41 -3.32 2.04 -12.00
CA THR A 41 -2.51 2.65 -10.94
C THR A 41 -2.98 4.06 -10.63
N ILE A 42 -3.23 4.86 -11.65
CA ILE A 42 -3.74 6.24 -11.51
C ILE A 42 -5.11 6.23 -10.82
N THR A 43 -6.01 5.35 -11.26
CA THR A 43 -7.34 5.21 -10.66
C THR A 43 -7.24 4.80 -9.19
N THR A 44 -6.39 3.81 -8.89
CA THR A 44 -6.18 3.33 -7.52
C THR A 44 -5.60 4.41 -6.62
N ILE A 45 -4.69 5.25 -7.14
CA ILE A 45 -4.12 6.39 -6.40
C ILE A 45 -5.17 7.47 -6.14
N LEU A 46 -6.04 7.78 -7.11
CA LEU A 46 -7.13 8.74 -6.91
C LEU A 46 -8.13 8.29 -5.82
N GLU A 47 -8.35 6.96 -5.70
CA GLU A 47 -9.18 6.34 -4.67
C GLU A 47 -8.43 6.16 -3.32
N SER A 48 -7.16 6.54 -3.26
CA SER A 48 -6.29 6.37 -2.09
C SER A 48 -5.78 7.72 -1.58
N LYS A 49 -5.53 7.82 -0.28
CA LYS A 49 -4.77 8.93 0.29
C LYS A 49 -3.29 8.64 0.09
N THR A 50 -2.65 9.31 -0.86
CA THR A 50 -1.27 9.06 -1.27
C THR A 50 -0.39 10.27 -1.01
N PHE A 51 0.74 10.03 -0.34
CA PHE A 51 1.70 11.04 0.08
C PHE A 51 3.04 10.73 -0.62
N PHE A 52 3.30 11.43 -1.71
CA PHE A 52 4.54 11.31 -2.46
C PHE A 52 5.64 12.11 -1.79
N VAL A 53 6.73 11.44 -1.43
CA VAL A 53 7.94 12.06 -0.89
C VAL A 53 9.00 12.00 -1.98
N LEU A 54 9.27 13.13 -2.64
CA LEU A 54 10.29 13.17 -3.68
C LEU A 54 11.67 13.26 -3.04
N ARG A 55 12.60 12.37 -3.38
CA ARG A 55 13.93 12.31 -2.75
C ARG A 55 15.03 12.43 -3.80
N GLY A 56 16.08 13.20 -3.50
CA GLY A 56 17.24 13.34 -4.38
C GLY A 56 17.88 14.73 -4.36
N LEU A 57 19.06 14.85 -4.95
CA LEU A 57 19.85 16.08 -4.90
C LEU A 57 19.16 17.30 -5.55
N PRO A 58 19.49 18.53 -5.14
CA PRO A 58 19.07 19.74 -5.86
C PRO A 58 19.46 19.67 -7.34
N GLY A 59 18.52 19.98 -8.25
CA GLY A 59 18.72 19.89 -9.70
C GLY A 59 18.47 18.50 -10.34
N SER A 60 18.15 17.47 -9.55
CA SER A 60 17.95 16.09 -10.05
C SER A 60 16.67 15.88 -10.86
N GLY A 61 15.78 16.86 -10.90
CA GLY A 61 14.50 16.78 -11.61
C GLY A 61 13.28 16.48 -10.72
N LYS A 62 13.41 16.55 -9.39
CA LYS A 62 12.29 16.37 -8.45
C LYS A 62 11.12 17.30 -8.75
N SER A 63 11.36 18.61 -8.87
CA SER A 63 10.29 19.59 -9.16
C SER A 63 9.63 19.35 -10.52
N THR A 64 10.37 18.88 -11.51
CA THR A 64 9.80 18.45 -12.80
C THR A 64 8.87 17.25 -12.63
N LEU A 65 9.27 16.26 -11.82
CA LEU A 65 8.45 15.11 -11.48
C LEU A 65 7.22 15.51 -10.64
N ALA A 66 7.37 16.43 -9.69
CA ALA A 66 6.27 16.99 -8.91
C ALA A 66 5.21 17.59 -9.82
N GLN A 67 5.63 18.40 -10.80
CA GLN A 67 4.73 19.01 -11.76
C GLN A 67 4.05 17.95 -12.65
N ALA A 68 4.77 16.91 -13.08
CA ALA A 68 4.17 15.82 -13.85
C ALA A 68 3.07 15.08 -13.06
N ILE A 69 3.27 14.88 -11.74
CA ILE A 69 2.23 14.35 -10.84
C ILE A 69 1.06 15.33 -10.76
N GLN A 70 1.32 16.62 -10.55
CA GLN A 70 0.28 17.65 -10.48
C GLN A 70 -0.55 17.75 -11.77
N ASP A 71 0.07 17.64 -12.94
CA ASP A 71 -0.62 17.68 -14.24
C ASP A 71 -1.49 16.43 -14.44
N LYS A 72 -1.02 15.27 -13.96
CA LYS A 72 -1.76 14.02 -14.06
C LYS A 72 -2.99 13.99 -13.16
N TYR A 73 -2.83 14.38 -11.90
CA TYR A 73 -3.87 14.27 -10.87
C TYR A 73 -4.69 15.56 -10.68
N LYS A 74 -4.26 16.67 -11.29
CA LYS A 74 -4.98 17.95 -11.35
C LYS A 74 -5.46 18.40 -9.96
N ASN A 75 -6.74 18.69 -9.82
CA ASN A 75 -7.34 19.21 -8.59
C ASN A 75 -7.25 18.25 -7.40
N ALA A 76 -7.03 16.95 -7.63
CA ALA A 76 -6.83 15.96 -6.58
C ALA A 76 -5.40 15.98 -6.00
N CYS A 77 -4.48 16.73 -6.62
CA CYS A 77 -3.10 16.87 -6.21
C CYS A 77 -2.77 18.26 -5.66
N LYS A 78 -1.90 18.28 -4.64
CA LYS A 78 -1.26 19.49 -4.13
C LYS A 78 0.22 19.25 -3.90
N ILE A 79 1.04 20.14 -4.45
CA ILE A 79 2.49 20.17 -4.25
C ILE A 79 2.82 21.12 -3.10
N ILE A 80 3.68 20.67 -2.20
CA ILE A 80 4.43 21.49 -1.25
C ILE A 80 5.89 21.38 -1.64
N SER A 81 6.42 22.44 -2.25
CA SER A 81 7.84 22.57 -2.53
C SER A 81 8.49 23.34 -1.39
N VAL A 82 9.46 22.71 -0.73
CA VAL A 82 10.20 23.31 0.39
C VAL A 82 10.99 24.55 -0.03
N ASP A 83 11.34 24.64 -1.32
CA ASP A 83 12.02 25.80 -1.88
C ASP A 83 11.17 27.08 -1.80
N HIS A 84 9.84 26.99 -1.84
CA HIS A 84 8.94 28.15 -1.66
C HIS A 84 9.00 28.74 -0.24
N TYR A 85 9.42 27.93 0.74
CA TYR A 85 9.63 28.35 2.13
C TYR A 85 11.05 28.88 2.36
N LYS A 86 11.86 28.95 1.29
CA LYS A 86 13.25 29.44 1.29
C LYS A 86 14.19 28.63 2.18
N ILE A 87 13.89 27.35 2.41
CA ILE A 87 14.74 26.46 3.20
C ILE A 87 15.80 25.84 2.28
N GLN A 88 17.04 26.28 2.42
CA GLN A 88 18.15 25.77 1.62
C GLN A 88 18.56 24.35 2.08
N PRO A 89 18.86 23.40 1.16
CA PRO A 89 19.42 22.10 1.52
C PRO A 89 20.83 22.25 2.11
N ALA A 90 21.04 21.73 3.32
CA ALA A 90 22.34 21.72 3.98
C ALA A 90 22.39 20.59 5.03
N ILE A 91 23.60 20.13 5.37
CA ILE A 91 23.79 19.24 6.53
C ILE A 91 23.74 20.09 7.79
N ARG A 92 22.80 19.78 8.68
CA ARG A 92 22.60 20.48 9.95
C ARG A 92 22.65 19.50 11.11
N SER A 93 22.84 20.03 12.31
CA SER A 93 22.74 19.23 13.55
C SER A 93 21.31 19.01 14.01
N ALA A 94 20.35 19.78 13.49
CA ALA A 94 18.93 19.68 13.81
C ALA A 94 18.07 20.22 12.65
N ILE A 95 16.83 19.75 12.57
CA ILE A 95 15.83 20.25 11.62
C ILE A 95 15.49 21.72 11.95
N PRO A 96 15.58 22.64 10.98
CA PRO A 96 15.22 24.05 11.16
C PRO A 96 13.76 24.26 11.57
N ASP A 97 13.51 25.24 12.44
CA ASP A 97 12.15 25.68 12.82
C ASP A 97 11.33 26.19 11.62
N ASP A 98 11.99 26.59 10.52
CA ASP A 98 11.33 27.01 9.28
C ASP A 98 10.43 25.90 8.69
N TYR A 99 10.71 24.62 9.00
CA TYR A 99 9.86 23.50 8.60
C TYR A 99 8.51 23.49 9.31
N ASN A 100 8.32 24.23 10.41
CA ASN A 100 7.03 24.29 11.11
C ASN A 100 5.91 24.76 10.18
N LYS A 101 6.19 25.76 9.33
CA LYS A 101 5.21 26.26 8.36
C LYS A 101 4.90 25.22 7.27
N VAL A 102 5.91 24.48 6.82
CA VAL A 102 5.75 23.36 5.87
C VAL A 102 4.83 22.29 6.47
N ASP A 103 5.06 21.94 7.73
CA ASP A 103 4.29 20.90 8.43
C ASP A 103 2.85 21.32 8.74
N GLU A 104 2.62 22.59 9.08
CA GLU A 104 1.28 23.16 9.19
C GLU A 104 0.50 23.04 7.87
N ASP A 105 1.11 23.47 6.77
CA ASP A 105 0.45 23.46 5.46
C ASP A 105 0.21 22.02 5.00
N LEU A 106 1.17 21.11 5.20
CA LEU A 106 0.99 19.67 4.96
C LEU A 106 -0.18 19.11 5.75
N ALA A 107 -0.22 19.38 7.05
CA ALA A 107 -1.29 18.94 7.93
C ALA A 107 -2.64 19.48 7.46
N ASP A 108 -2.72 20.72 6.97
CA ASP A 108 -3.96 21.30 6.47
C ASP A 108 -4.44 20.66 5.17
N TYR A 109 -3.55 20.34 4.23
CA TYR A 109 -3.92 19.53 3.06
C TYR A 109 -4.43 18.14 3.46
N CYS A 110 -3.74 17.49 4.40
CA CYS A 110 -4.12 16.16 4.89
C CYS A 110 -5.45 16.16 5.66
N LYS A 111 -5.73 17.18 6.48
CA LYS A 111 -7.02 17.36 7.19
C LYS A 111 -8.20 17.54 6.24
N ARG A 112 -7.97 18.15 5.07
CA ARG A 112 -8.97 18.35 4.03
C ARG A 112 -9.12 17.14 3.10
N ASP A 113 -8.51 16.01 3.42
CA ASP A 113 -8.62 14.76 2.66
C ASP A 113 -8.19 14.90 1.18
N VAL A 114 -7.19 15.73 0.88
CA VAL A 114 -6.64 15.83 -0.49
C VAL A 114 -6.05 14.49 -0.89
N SER A 115 -6.53 13.87 -1.97
CA SER A 115 -6.12 12.50 -2.35
C SER A 115 -4.62 12.36 -2.57
N VAL A 116 -3.99 13.33 -3.24
CA VAL A 116 -2.56 13.28 -3.59
C VAL A 116 -1.84 14.49 -3.01
N VAL A 117 -0.90 14.24 -2.09
CA VAL A 117 0.00 15.26 -1.56
C VAL A 117 1.41 14.95 -2.02
N VAL A 118 2.11 15.92 -2.59
CA VAL A 118 3.49 15.77 -3.07
C VAL A 118 4.39 16.70 -2.26
N VAL A 119 5.41 16.15 -1.62
CA VAL A 119 6.44 16.92 -0.91
C VAL A 119 7.71 16.91 -1.76
N ASP A 120 8.05 18.08 -2.30
CA ASP A 120 9.25 18.31 -3.09
C ASP A 120 10.31 18.97 -2.22
N ASP A 121 11.26 18.15 -1.73
CA ASP A 121 12.43 18.54 -0.96
C ASP A 121 13.57 17.57 -1.27
N THR A 122 14.80 17.87 -0.86
CA THR A 122 15.96 16.99 -1.02
C THR A 122 15.80 15.70 -0.21
N HIS A 123 15.22 15.78 0.99
CA HIS A 123 15.03 14.66 1.92
C HIS A 123 16.31 13.83 2.17
N HIS A 124 17.43 14.53 2.37
CA HIS A 124 18.73 13.96 2.77
C HIS A 124 18.79 13.67 4.28
N GLU A 125 17.96 14.33 5.09
CA GLU A 125 17.90 14.16 6.55
C GLU A 125 16.87 13.09 6.96
N ARG A 126 17.34 12.04 7.66
CA ARG A 126 16.47 10.96 8.16
C ARG A 126 15.40 11.46 9.13
N GLU A 127 15.77 12.37 10.02
CA GLU A 127 14.84 12.94 11.00
C GLU A 127 13.67 13.64 10.32
N ARG A 128 13.91 14.34 9.20
CA ARG A 128 12.87 14.99 8.41
C ARG A 128 11.92 13.97 7.79
N LEU A 129 12.45 12.88 7.23
CA LEU A 129 11.63 11.78 6.71
C LEU A 129 10.73 11.18 7.79
N GLU A 130 11.26 10.96 9.00
CA GLU A 130 10.48 10.43 10.12
C GLU A 130 9.32 11.35 10.52
N GLN A 131 9.53 12.67 10.58
CA GLN A 131 8.46 13.66 10.82
C GLN A 131 7.36 13.59 9.75
N LEU A 132 7.73 13.45 8.48
CA LEU A 132 6.77 13.30 7.38
C LEU A 132 5.95 12.01 7.49
N PHE A 133 6.58 10.90 7.91
CA PHE A 133 5.88 9.65 8.14
C PHE A 133 4.90 9.76 9.31
N ASP A 134 5.26 10.47 10.38
CA ASP A 134 4.36 10.72 11.51
C ASP A 134 3.13 11.55 11.06
N ILE A 135 3.32 12.55 10.18
CA ILE A 135 2.21 13.31 9.57
C ILE A 135 1.35 12.39 8.70
N ALA A 136 1.96 11.60 7.83
CA ALA A 136 1.25 10.69 6.93
C ALA A 136 0.41 9.67 7.73
N ASP A 137 0.99 9.04 8.75
CA ASP A 137 0.31 8.09 9.62
C ASP A 137 -0.86 8.73 10.38
N LYS A 138 -0.65 9.93 10.95
CA LYS A 138 -1.70 10.69 11.64
C LYS A 138 -2.96 10.87 10.79
N TYR A 139 -2.79 11.15 9.49
CA TYR A 139 -3.90 11.37 8.57
C TYR A 139 -4.22 10.17 7.67
N ARG A 140 -3.58 9.02 7.94
CA ARG A 140 -3.77 7.74 7.24
C ARG A 140 -3.47 7.81 5.74
N TYR A 141 -2.39 8.49 5.39
CA TYR A 141 -1.84 8.51 4.04
C TYR A 141 -0.86 7.37 3.83
N LYS A 142 -0.91 6.76 2.65
CA LYS A 142 0.14 5.87 2.17
C LYS A 142 1.30 6.70 1.65
N VAL A 143 2.50 6.44 2.16
CA VAL A 143 3.72 7.06 1.66
C VAL A 143 4.25 6.31 0.43
N ILE A 144 4.66 7.07 -0.59
CA ILE A 144 5.44 6.56 -1.72
C ILE A 144 6.67 7.45 -1.86
N ILE A 145 7.85 6.91 -1.54
CA ILE A 145 9.12 7.60 -1.76
C ILE A 145 9.48 7.44 -3.23
N VAL A 146 9.81 8.55 -3.90
CA VAL A 146 10.09 8.56 -5.34
C VAL A 146 11.36 9.33 -5.62
N GLU A 147 12.27 8.70 -6.35
CA GLU A 147 13.45 9.37 -6.88
C GLU A 147 13.28 9.66 -8.38
N PRO A 148 13.76 10.81 -8.88
CA PRO A 148 13.81 11.07 -10.31
C PRO A 148 14.61 9.98 -11.04
N LYS A 149 14.19 9.63 -12.27
CA LYS A 149 14.90 8.66 -13.13
C LYS A 149 15.83 9.35 -14.14
N THR A 150 16.25 10.58 -13.86
CA THR A 150 17.20 11.29 -14.73
C THR A 150 18.59 10.64 -14.63
N SER A 151 19.29 10.54 -15.76
CA SER A 151 20.63 9.93 -15.81
C SER A 151 21.68 10.71 -15.00
N TRP A 152 21.46 12.02 -14.78
CA TRP A 152 22.34 12.90 -14.02
C TRP A 152 21.93 13.08 -12.55
N LYS A 153 20.95 12.32 -12.02
CA LYS A 153 20.38 12.55 -10.68
C LYS A 153 21.40 12.55 -9.52
N MET A 154 22.56 11.92 -9.71
CA MET A 154 23.68 11.85 -8.76
C MET A 154 24.98 12.50 -9.27
N ASP A 155 24.96 13.18 -10.42
CA ASP A 155 26.13 13.83 -11.01
C ASP A 155 26.28 15.27 -10.48
N CYS A 156 27.11 15.43 -9.45
CA CYS A 156 27.31 16.72 -8.78
C CYS A 156 27.91 17.80 -9.70
N LEU A 157 28.62 17.44 -10.78
CA LEU A 157 29.17 18.41 -11.72
C LEU A 157 28.06 19.01 -12.58
N GLN A 158 27.16 18.17 -13.11
CA GLN A 158 26.00 18.64 -13.86
C GLN A 158 24.97 19.35 -12.97
N LEU A 159 24.77 18.87 -11.74
CA LEU A 159 23.77 19.41 -10.82
C LEU A 159 24.14 20.80 -10.31
N LYS A 160 25.43 21.14 -10.22
CA LYS A 160 25.90 22.50 -9.89
C LYS A 160 25.25 23.56 -10.78
N ASP A 161 25.08 23.27 -12.07
CA ASP A 161 24.54 24.22 -13.04
C ASP A 161 22.99 24.14 -13.16
N LYS A 162 22.37 23.13 -12.54
CA LYS A 162 20.91 22.89 -12.61
C LYS A 162 20.16 23.25 -11.33
N ASN A 163 20.86 23.42 -10.21
CA ASN A 163 20.22 23.68 -8.93
C ASN A 163 19.99 25.19 -8.70
N GLN A 164 18.78 25.55 -8.25
CA GLN A 164 18.40 26.96 -8.06
C GLN A 164 19.14 27.65 -6.89
N TRP A 165 19.61 26.85 -5.93
CA TRP A 165 20.34 27.33 -4.75
C TRP A 165 21.80 27.70 -5.05
N LYS A 166 22.26 27.48 -6.30
CA LYS A 166 23.65 27.71 -6.74
C LYS A 166 24.69 27.01 -5.87
N LEU A 167 24.33 25.86 -5.29
CA LEU A 167 25.24 25.01 -4.55
C LEU A 167 26.37 24.54 -5.48
N SER A 168 27.59 24.61 -4.95
CA SER A 168 28.78 24.08 -5.59
C SER A 168 28.73 22.55 -5.70
N ALA A 169 29.56 21.99 -6.59
CA ALA A 169 29.71 20.55 -6.69
C ALA A 169 30.15 19.92 -5.37
N ASP A 170 30.95 20.63 -4.56
CA ASP A 170 31.44 20.12 -3.28
C ASP A 170 30.38 20.15 -2.18
N GLU A 171 29.48 21.13 -2.18
CA GLU A 171 28.30 21.12 -1.30
C GLU A 171 27.34 19.98 -1.66
N LEU A 172 27.10 19.75 -2.94
CA LEU A 172 26.26 18.64 -3.41
C LEU A 172 26.87 17.27 -3.05
N LYS A 173 28.20 17.13 -3.16
CA LYS A 173 28.93 15.92 -2.72
C LYS A 173 28.75 15.64 -1.24
N LYS A 174 28.59 16.67 -0.39
CA LYS A 174 28.33 16.46 1.04
C LYS A 174 26.94 15.85 1.28
N LEU A 175 25.93 16.26 0.51
CA LEU A 175 24.56 15.74 0.66
C LEU A 175 24.41 14.30 0.11
N LYS A 176 25.16 13.97 -0.93
CA LYS A 176 25.03 12.72 -1.71
C LYS A 176 25.04 11.42 -0.90
N PRO A 177 25.95 11.16 0.07
CA PRO A 177 26.01 9.88 0.79
C PRO A 177 24.71 9.48 1.49
N SER A 178 23.98 10.46 2.02
CA SER A 178 22.68 10.23 2.68
C SER A 178 21.56 9.81 1.72
N LEU A 179 21.73 10.09 0.43
CA LEU A 179 20.78 9.78 -0.64
C LEU A 179 21.14 8.50 -1.40
N GLU A 180 22.40 8.05 -1.32
CA GLU A 180 22.84 6.80 -1.95
C GLU A 180 22.35 5.55 -1.21
N LYS A 181 22.12 5.68 0.11
CA LYS A 181 21.54 4.58 0.88
C LYS A 181 20.03 4.54 0.70
N ASP A 182 19.52 3.36 0.35
CA ASP A 182 18.08 3.11 0.30
C ASP A 182 17.47 3.29 1.70
N PHE A 183 16.34 4.01 1.72
CA PHE A 183 15.54 4.14 2.92
C PHE A 183 14.52 3.01 2.94
N LEU A 184 14.87 1.91 3.63
CA LEU A 184 14.03 0.72 3.68
C LEU A 184 12.84 0.90 4.63
N PRO A 185 11.64 0.40 4.26
CA PRO A 185 10.46 0.47 5.11
C PRO A 185 10.57 -0.44 6.33
N LEU A 186 9.58 -0.37 7.23
CA LEU A 186 9.35 -1.41 8.23
C LEU A 186 8.97 -2.73 7.56
N TYR A 187 8.12 -2.66 6.53
CA TYR A 187 7.79 -3.77 5.66
C TYR A 187 7.30 -3.30 4.28
N TYR A 188 7.47 -4.17 3.29
CA TYR A 188 6.83 -4.06 1.97
C TYR A 188 5.48 -4.77 1.96
N GLY A 189 4.58 -4.33 1.08
CA GLY A 189 3.31 -4.99 0.87
C GLY A 189 2.40 -4.30 -0.14
N TRP A 190 1.25 -4.91 -0.37
CA TRP A 190 0.15 -4.33 -1.13
C TRP A 190 -0.84 -3.67 -0.17
N PHE A 191 -0.98 -2.35 -0.28
CA PHE A 191 -1.86 -1.54 0.56
C PHE A 191 -3.15 -1.29 -0.20
N LEU A 192 -4.29 -1.73 0.35
CA LEU A 192 -5.58 -1.61 -0.33
C LEU A 192 -5.97 -0.14 -0.52
N SER A 193 -6.71 0.14 -1.59
CA SER A 193 -7.40 1.41 -1.74
C SER A 193 -8.32 1.66 -0.54
N LYS A 194 -8.60 2.93 -0.21
CA LYS A 194 -9.48 3.27 0.92
C LYS A 194 -10.83 2.57 0.78
N ARG A 195 -11.40 2.62 -0.43
CA ARG A 195 -12.69 1.99 -0.76
C ARG A 195 -12.66 0.47 -0.58
N ASN A 196 -11.66 -0.22 -1.12
CA ASN A 196 -11.57 -1.68 -0.99
C ASN A 196 -11.24 -2.11 0.44
N SER A 197 -10.42 -1.33 1.16
CA SER A 197 -10.15 -1.58 2.57
C SER A 197 -11.43 -1.47 3.41
N GLU A 198 -12.25 -0.45 3.20
CA GLU A 198 -13.53 -0.29 3.91
C GLU A 198 -14.52 -1.41 3.56
N HIS A 199 -14.59 -1.79 2.29
CA HIS A 199 -15.42 -2.91 1.84
C HIS A 199 -15.01 -4.22 2.53
N LEU A 200 -13.71 -4.58 2.48
CA LEU A 200 -13.23 -5.82 3.07
C LEU A 200 -13.37 -5.84 4.60
N ARG A 201 -13.23 -4.69 5.28
CA ARG A 201 -13.53 -4.57 6.72
C ARG A 201 -15.01 -4.88 7.01
N LYS A 202 -15.94 -4.36 6.21
CA LYS A 202 -17.37 -4.66 6.36
C LYS A 202 -17.69 -6.13 6.09
N THR A 203 -17.08 -6.73 5.08
CA THR A 203 -17.23 -8.15 4.79
C THR A 203 -16.69 -9.02 5.94
N GLY A 204 -15.51 -8.69 6.47
CA GLY A 204 -14.95 -9.36 7.65
C GLY A 204 -15.85 -9.24 8.87
N GLN A 205 -16.40 -8.06 9.11
CA GLN A 205 -17.35 -7.81 10.19
C GLN A 205 -18.60 -8.69 10.08
N ALA A 206 -19.24 -8.70 8.90
CA ALA A 206 -20.42 -9.53 8.65
C ALA A 206 -20.12 -11.03 8.84
N PHE A 207 -18.95 -11.50 8.39
CA PHE A 207 -18.50 -12.87 8.62
C PHE A 207 -18.41 -13.20 10.12
N LEU A 208 -17.79 -12.33 10.93
CA LEU A 208 -17.68 -12.54 12.37
C LEU A 208 -19.06 -12.57 13.05
N ASP A 209 -19.96 -11.67 12.65
CA ASP A 209 -21.32 -11.58 13.20
C ASP A 209 -22.16 -12.83 12.84
N GLU A 210 -22.05 -13.32 11.61
CA GLU A 210 -22.72 -14.54 11.16
C GLU A 210 -22.14 -15.79 11.83
N LEU A 211 -20.81 -15.91 11.91
CA LEU A 211 -20.13 -17.03 12.56
C LEU A 211 -20.52 -17.17 14.04
N ALA A 212 -20.57 -16.05 14.77
CA ALA A 212 -20.99 -16.04 16.18
C ALA A 212 -22.42 -16.55 16.39
N ASN A 213 -23.25 -16.61 15.35
CA ASN A 213 -24.61 -17.12 15.41
C ASN A 213 -24.73 -18.62 15.08
N ILE A 214 -23.71 -19.25 14.50
CA ILE A 214 -23.71 -20.66 14.09
C ILE A 214 -23.75 -21.59 15.31
N LYS A 215 -24.69 -22.55 15.30
CA LYS A 215 -24.91 -23.48 16.42
C LYS A 215 -23.65 -24.30 16.75
N ALA A 216 -22.94 -24.79 15.74
CA ALA A 216 -21.70 -25.55 15.94
C ALA A 216 -20.59 -24.69 16.56
N PHE A 217 -20.41 -23.45 16.06
CA PHE A 217 -19.47 -22.49 16.64
C PHE A 217 -19.79 -22.20 18.11
N LYS A 218 -21.05 -21.91 18.43
CA LYS A 218 -21.49 -21.62 19.82
C LYS A 218 -21.10 -22.73 20.80
N LYS A 219 -21.22 -24.00 20.40
CA LYS A 219 -20.90 -25.16 21.25
C LYS A 219 -19.44 -25.21 21.71
N GLU A 220 -18.52 -24.70 20.90
CA GLU A 220 -17.08 -24.71 21.22
C GLU A 220 -16.49 -23.31 21.48
N SER A 221 -17.23 -22.24 21.20
CA SER A 221 -16.76 -20.86 21.32
C SER A 221 -16.23 -20.52 22.71
N ASN A 222 -16.92 -20.93 23.78
CA ASN A 222 -16.47 -20.70 25.15
C ASN A 222 -15.13 -21.40 25.48
N LYS A 223 -14.85 -22.55 24.85
CA LYS A 223 -13.62 -23.31 25.09
C LYS A 223 -12.41 -22.61 24.48
N TYR A 224 -12.57 -21.98 23.32
CA TYR A 224 -11.44 -21.48 22.52
C TYR A 224 -11.34 -19.95 22.47
N PHE A 225 -12.46 -19.24 22.60
CA PHE A 225 -12.54 -17.78 22.50
C PHE A 225 -13.08 -17.13 23.79
N GLY A 226 -13.34 -17.91 24.84
CA GLY A 226 -14.01 -17.47 26.05
C GLY A 226 -13.20 -16.50 26.93
N GLN A 227 -13.94 -15.69 27.69
CA GLN A 227 -13.46 -14.87 28.81
C GLN A 227 -13.34 -15.72 30.11
N PRO A 228 -12.69 -15.23 31.18
CA PRO A 228 -12.61 -15.91 32.47
C PRO A 228 -13.98 -16.41 32.98
N PRO A 229 -13.98 -17.48 33.81
CA PRO A 229 -15.12 -18.38 34.04
C PRO A 229 -16.41 -17.78 34.67
N GLU A 230 -16.47 -16.48 34.96
CA GLU A 230 -17.56 -15.88 35.76
C GLU A 230 -18.84 -15.56 34.97
N GLU A 231 -18.84 -15.62 33.63
CA GLU A 231 -20.05 -15.35 32.82
C GLU A 231 -20.31 -16.39 31.70
N PRO A 232 -20.78 -17.62 32.03
CA PRO A 232 -20.82 -18.75 31.08
C PRO A 232 -21.91 -18.70 29.99
N LYS A 233 -22.76 -17.65 29.97
CA LYS A 233 -24.00 -17.63 29.16
C LYS A 233 -24.11 -16.47 28.16
N LEU A 234 -23.12 -15.58 28.09
CA LEU A 234 -23.16 -14.47 27.16
C LEU A 234 -22.69 -14.88 25.76
N LYS A 235 -23.45 -14.47 24.74
CA LYS A 235 -23.06 -14.62 23.33
C LYS A 235 -21.71 -13.91 23.14
N ILE A 236 -20.71 -14.61 22.65
CA ILE A 236 -19.43 -13.98 22.33
C ILE A 236 -19.60 -12.95 21.22
N ASP A 237 -19.09 -11.76 21.46
CA ASP A 237 -18.94 -10.73 20.44
C ASP A 237 -17.54 -10.82 19.83
N LEU A 238 -17.42 -11.54 18.71
CA LEU A 238 -16.14 -11.71 18.01
C LEU A 238 -15.56 -10.38 17.52
N THR A 239 -16.41 -9.40 17.25
CA THR A 239 -16.04 -8.03 16.88
C THR A 239 -15.18 -7.39 17.94
N SER A 240 -15.65 -7.52 19.18
CA SER A 240 -15.01 -7.00 20.39
C SER A 240 -13.96 -7.97 20.93
N TYR A 241 -13.90 -9.21 20.47
CA TYR A 241 -12.80 -10.13 20.78
C TYR A 241 -11.54 -9.75 19.99
N PHE A 242 -11.68 -9.52 18.69
CA PHE A 242 -10.61 -9.07 17.80
C PHE A 242 -10.43 -7.55 17.85
N VAL A 243 -10.17 -7.03 19.06
CA VAL A 243 -10.04 -5.60 19.39
C VAL A 243 -8.94 -4.89 18.62
N LYS A 244 -7.85 -5.59 18.32
CA LYS A 244 -6.68 -5.01 17.66
C LYS A 244 -6.89 -5.05 16.16
N ARG A 245 -6.99 -3.89 15.52
CA ARG A 245 -7.20 -3.79 14.06
C ARG A 245 -6.06 -3.02 13.41
N PRO A 246 -5.65 -3.36 12.16
CA PRO A 246 -4.56 -2.65 11.50
C PRO A 246 -4.84 -1.15 11.37
N PRO A 247 -3.82 -0.29 11.55
CA PRO A 247 -3.96 1.15 11.33
C PRO A 247 -4.29 1.45 9.87
N GLY A 248 -5.07 2.51 9.65
CA GLY A 248 -5.30 3.02 8.30
C GLY A 248 -5.99 2.00 7.38
N VAL A 249 -5.38 1.77 6.22
CA VAL A 249 -5.89 0.83 5.21
C VAL A 249 -5.37 -0.59 5.48
N LEU A 250 -6.20 -1.58 5.16
CA LEU A 250 -5.80 -2.98 5.15
C LEU A 250 -4.66 -3.21 4.14
N HIS A 251 -3.79 -4.17 4.43
CA HIS A 251 -2.66 -4.49 3.56
C HIS A 251 -2.35 -5.99 3.59
N CYS A 252 -1.70 -6.47 2.53
CA CYS A 252 -1.08 -7.78 2.44
C CYS A 252 0.44 -7.60 2.45
N THR A 253 1.09 -7.99 3.56
CA THR A 253 2.54 -7.86 3.72
C THR A 253 3.28 -8.89 2.88
N THR A 254 4.35 -8.45 2.20
CA THR A 254 5.28 -9.36 1.50
C THR A 254 6.49 -9.63 2.38
N LYS A 255 7.37 -8.64 2.53
CA LYS A 255 8.65 -8.76 3.24
C LYS A 255 8.72 -7.78 4.41
N PHE A 256 8.89 -8.32 5.61
CA PHE A 256 9.28 -7.54 6.78
C PHE A 256 10.78 -7.22 6.71
N THR A 257 11.14 -5.96 6.92
CA THR A 257 12.50 -5.45 6.71
C THR A 257 13.09 -4.79 7.95
N ASP A 258 12.28 -4.36 8.93
CA ASP A 258 12.72 -3.64 10.14
C ASP A 258 13.73 -2.53 9.82
N PHE A 259 13.39 -1.69 8.83
CA PHE A 259 14.24 -0.60 8.37
C PHE A 259 15.64 -1.05 7.94
N GLY A 260 15.75 -2.27 7.40
CA GLY A 260 17.00 -2.89 6.94
C GLY A 260 17.69 -3.79 7.96
N LYS A 261 17.14 -3.95 9.18
CA LYS A 261 17.74 -4.83 10.21
C LYS A 261 17.37 -6.30 10.04
N ALA A 262 16.24 -6.59 9.38
CA ALA A 262 15.81 -7.96 9.19
C ALA A 262 16.65 -8.68 8.12
N PRO A 263 16.94 -9.99 8.27
CA PRO A 263 17.69 -10.75 7.27
C PRO A 263 17.09 -10.68 5.86
N GLY A 264 17.95 -10.48 4.86
CA GLY A 264 17.55 -10.40 3.45
C GLY A 264 16.72 -9.16 3.08
N ALA A 265 16.69 -8.12 3.93
CA ALA A 265 15.97 -6.89 3.66
C ALA A 265 16.55 -6.13 2.46
N ASP A 266 17.86 -5.92 2.44
CA ASP A 266 18.55 -5.25 1.33
C ASP A 266 18.42 -6.07 0.03
N ASP A 267 18.67 -7.39 0.08
CA ASP A 267 18.55 -8.26 -1.08
C ASP A 267 17.16 -8.21 -1.71
N TYR A 268 16.10 -8.20 -0.90
CA TYR A 268 14.73 -8.05 -1.39
C TYR A 268 14.48 -6.68 -2.02
N ALA A 269 14.93 -5.60 -1.37
CA ALA A 269 14.76 -4.24 -1.86
C ALA A 269 15.55 -3.97 -3.17
N GLN A 270 16.67 -4.66 -3.37
CA GLN A 270 17.49 -4.50 -4.57
C GLN A 270 16.90 -5.19 -5.82
N GLN A 271 15.94 -6.10 -5.67
CA GLN A 271 15.37 -6.83 -6.79
C GLN A 271 14.70 -5.89 -7.80
N ASP A 272 15.00 -6.09 -9.07
CA ASP A 272 14.44 -5.27 -10.16
C ASP A 272 12.90 -5.28 -10.16
N VAL A 273 12.29 -6.43 -9.88
CA VAL A 273 10.83 -6.55 -9.81
C VAL A 273 10.24 -5.72 -8.66
N VAL A 274 10.92 -5.62 -7.52
CA VAL A 274 10.49 -4.80 -6.37
C VAL A 274 10.59 -3.32 -6.72
N LYS A 275 11.72 -2.89 -7.29
CA LYS A 275 11.94 -1.49 -7.70
C LYS A 275 10.97 -1.03 -8.78
N THR A 276 10.78 -1.85 -9.82
CA THR A 276 9.90 -1.53 -10.96
C THR A 276 8.42 -1.59 -10.60
N SER A 277 8.04 -2.41 -9.62
CA SER A 277 6.65 -2.51 -9.12
C SER A 277 6.32 -1.49 -8.02
N TYR A 278 7.31 -0.80 -7.45
CA TYR A 278 7.08 0.14 -6.36
C TYR A 278 6.17 1.30 -6.82
N GLY A 279 5.04 1.47 -6.14
CA GLY A 279 4.02 2.46 -6.52
C GLY A 279 3.06 2.00 -7.63
N LYS A 280 3.16 0.77 -8.14
CA LYS A 280 2.22 0.17 -9.10
C LYS A 280 1.00 -0.42 -8.39
N SER A 281 -0.18 -0.36 -9.02
CA SER A 281 -1.37 -1.06 -8.52
C SER A 281 -1.45 -2.52 -8.96
N PHE A 282 -2.13 -3.32 -8.15
CA PHE A 282 -2.43 -4.73 -8.34
C PHE A 282 -3.85 -5.03 -7.87
N PHE A 283 -4.44 -6.08 -8.41
CA PHE A 283 -5.67 -6.68 -7.89
C PHE A 283 -5.33 -7.91 -7.07
N LEU A 284 -5.68 -7.93 -5.78
CA LEU A 284 -5.54 -9.10 -4.93
C LEU A 284 -6.85 -9.88 -4.92
N THR A 285 -6.74 -11.20 -5.10
CA THR A 285 -7.87 -12.11 -5.06
C THR A 285 -8.04 -12.69 -3.65
N ILE A 286 -9.14 -12.39 -2.99
CA ILE A 286 -9.49 -12.96 -1.68
C ILE A 286 -10.34 -14.21 -1.90
N SER A 287 -9.85 -15.35 -1.43
CA SER A 287 -10.52 -16.65 -1.62
C SER A 287 -11.23 -17.19 -0.40
N ALA A 288 -10.79 -16.79 0.80
CA ALA A 288 -11.41 -17.18 2.04
C ALA A 288 -11.26 -16.12 3.14
N LEU A 289 -12.19 -16.13 4.10
CA LEU A 289 -12.03 -15.47 5.39
C LEU A 289 -11.81 -16.55 6.45
N PHE A 290 -11.05 -16.26 7.50
CA PHE A 290 -10.78 -17.24 8.54
C PHE A 290 -10.67 -16.60 9.91
N VAL A 291 -10.90 -17.41 10.95
CA VAL A 291 -10.58 -17.09 12.34
C VAL A 291 -9.85 -18.23 13.01
N THR A 292 -9.01 -17.86 13.95
CA THR A 292 -8.46 -18.71 15.01
C THR A 292 -8.72 -18.03 16.35
N PRO A 293 -8.44 -18.67 17.50
CA PRO A 293 -8.48 -18.00 18.79
C PRO A 293 -7.59 -16.75 18.88
N ARG A 294 -6.60 -16.60 18.00
CA ARG A 294 -5.64 -15.49 18.04
C ARG A 294 -5.97 -14.40 17.04
N THR A 295 -6.43 -14.75 15.84
CA THR A 295 -6.53 -13.80 14.72
C THR A 295 -7.76 -14.05 13.85
N ALA A 296 -8.19 -12.98 13.17
CA ALA A 296 -9.12 -13.00 12.07
C ALA A 296 -8.42 -12.46 10.82
N GLY A 297 -8.51 -13.17 9.70
CA GLY A 297 -7.80 -12.82 8.48
C GLY A 297 -8.55 -13.18 7.20
N ALA A 298 -7.99 -12.73 6.08
CA ALA A 298 -8.44 -13.08 4.75
C ALA A 298 -7.29 -13.74 3.99
N ARG A 299 -7.54 -14.90 3.37
CA ARG A 299 -6.59 -15.64 2.53
C ARG A 299 -6.50 -14.96 1.16
N VAL A 300 -5.28 -14.65 0.73
CA VAL A 300 -5.00 -14.06 -0.58
C VAL A 300 -4.44 -15.13 -1.51
N GLU A 301 -5.00 -15.23 -2.71
CA GLU A 301 -4.41 -16.01 -3.80
C GLU A 301 -3.54 -15.08 -4.65
N LEU A 302 -2.25 -15.38 -4.74
CA LEU A 302 -1.31 -14.59 -5.51
C LEU A 302 -1.32 -15.03 -6.98
N SER A 303 -1.40 -14.06 -7.88
CA SER A 303 -1.15 -14.27 -9.32
C SER A 303 0.33 -14.50 -9.62
N GLU A 304 0.65 -14.97 -10.83
CA GLU A 304 2.03 -15.18 -11.26
C GLU A 304 2.89 -13.91 -11.11
N GLN A 305 2.35 -12.74 -11.44
CA GLN A 305 3.08 -11.47 -11.29
C GLN A 305 3.32 -11.11 -9.82
N GLN A 306 2.35 -11.39 -8.93
CA GLN A 306 2.49 -11.13 -7.50
C GLN A 306 3.46 -12.11 -6.83
N MET A 307 3.53 -13.33 -7.33
CA MET A 307 4.47 -14.36 -6.87
C MET A 307 5.94 -13.99 -7.10
N LEU A 308 6.23 -13.12 -8.09
CA LEU A 308 7.56 -12.56 -8.30
C LEU A 308 7.97 -11.59 -7.17
N LEU A 309 6.99 -10.91 -6.56
CA LEU A 309 7.21 -10.02 -5.41
C LEU A 309 7.18 -10.78 -4.07
N TRP A 310 6.83 -12.06 -4.07
CA TRP A 310 6.75 -12.85 -2.85
C TRP A 310 8.13 -13.35 -2.43
N PRO A 311 8.60 -13.04 -1.20
CA PRO A 311 9.92 -13.43 -0.75
C PRO A 311 10.03 -14.95 -0.55
N GLY A 312 11.23 -15.49 -0.69
CA GLY A 312 11.48 -16.94 -0.62
C GLY A 312 11.53 -17.52 0.79
N ASP A 313 11.55 -16.68 1.82
CA ASP A 313 11.85 -17.06 3.21
C ASP A 313 10.66 -16.96 4.18
N VAL A 314 9.46 -16.64 3.68
CA VAL A 314 8.30 -16.34 4.56
C VAL A 314 7.34 -17.51 4.77
N ASP A 315 7.29 -18.48 3.86
CA ASP A 315 6.34 -19.62 3.88
C ASP A 315 6.87 -20.82 4.69
N VAL A 316 7.49 -20.56 5.84
CA VAL A 316 8.12 -21.59 6.67
C VAL A 316 7.40 -21.69 8.01
N LEU A 317 6.81 -22.85 8.29
CA LEU A 317 6.41 -23.26 9.65
C LEU A 317 7.47 -24.19 10.23
N GLN A 318 7.73 -24.07 11.53
CA GLN A 318 8.58 -25.02 12.25
C GLN A 318 7.74 -26.16 12.86
N PRO A 319 8.18 -27.43 12.81
CA PRO A 319 9.32 -27.95 12.03
C PRO A 319 9.07 -27.83 10.53
N ALA A 320 10.13 -27.64 9.72
CA ALA A 320 10.05 -27.24 8.30
C ALA A 320 9.11 -28.13 7.46
N VAL A 321 7.85 -27.70 7.33
CA VAL A 321 6.91 -28.28 6.37
C VAL A 321 7.02 -27.47 5.09
N SER A 322 7.44 -28.12 4.00
CA SER A 322 7.43 -27.49 2.67
C SER A 322 5.98 -27.21 2.26
N LEU A 323 5.54 -25.96 2.33
CA LEU A 323 4.24 -25.51 1.84
C LEU A 323 4.42 -24.80 0.50
N PRO A 324 3.38 -24.78 -0.37
CA PRO A 324 3.45 -24.02 -1.62
C PRO A 324 3.85 -22.56 -1.35
N LYS A 325 4.73 -22.02 -2.19
CA LYS A 325 5.11 -20.59 -2.11
C LYS A 325 3.84 -19.73 -2.21
N GLY A 326 3.73 -18.69 -1.39
CA GLY A 326 2.56 -17.83 -1.29
C GLY A 326 1.49 -18.30 -0.29
N SER A 327 1.66 -19.46 0.35
CA SER A 327 0.67 -19.98 1.32
C SER A 327 0.44 -19.06 2.52
N ARG A 328 1.40 -18.18 2.85
CA ARG A 328 1.26 -17.19 3.92
C ARG A 328 0.60 -15.88 3.47
N ALA A 329 0.22 -15.72 2.21
CA ALA A 329 -0.39 -14.49 1.71
C ALA A 329 -1.76 -14.22 2.34
N HIS A 330 -1.85 -13.13 3.11
CA HIS A 330 -3.04 -12.81 3.89
C HIS A 330 -3.22 -11.31 4.11
N ILE A 331 -4.43 -10.93 4.49
CA ILE A 331 -4.76 -9.62 5.04
C ILE A 331 -5.30 -9.83 6.45
N THR A 332 -4.66 -9.21 7.46
CA THR A 332 -5.16 -9.25 8.85
C THR A 332 -6.39 -8.37 8.99
N LEU A 333 -7.48 -8.92 9.54
CA LEU A 333 -8.73 -8.19 9.78
C LEU A 333 -8.86 -7.78 11.25
N GLY A 334 -8.34 -8.61 12.16
CA GLY A 334 -8.23 -8.28 13.58
C GLY A 334 -7.44 -9.31 14.38
N CYS A 335 -6.97 -8.92 15.56
CA CYS A 335 -6.21 -9.75 16.48
C CYS A 335 -6.82 -9.68 17.88
N ALA A 336 -6.73 -10.78 18.62
CA ALA A 336 -7.10 -10.82 20.02
C ALA A 336 -6.17 -9.93 20.87
N SER A 337 -6.56 -9.65 22.11
CA SER A 337 -5.72 -8.89 23.03
C SER A 337 -4.37 -9.57 23.23
N GLY A 338 -3.28 -8.79 23.24
CA GLY A 338 -1.91 -9.31 23.37
C GLY A 338 -1.35 -10.04 22.14
N VAL A 339 -2.11 -10.18 21.05
CA VAL A 339 -1.65 -10.84 19.81
C VAL A 339 -1.15 -9.80 18.81
N GLU A 340 -0.05 -10.12 18.12
CA GLU A 340 0.56 -9.31 17.06
C GLU A 340 0.11 -9.75 15.66
N ALA A 341 0.03 -8.81 14.70
CA ALA A 341 -0.49 -9.09 13.35
C ALA A 341 0.28 -10.20 12.60
N VAL A 342 1.57 -10.37 12.89
CA VAL A 342 2.41 -11.41 12.27
C VAL A 342 1.85 -12.82 12.49
N GLN A 343 1.11 -13.01 13.58
CA GLN A 343 0.47 -14.27 13.94
C GLN A 343 -0.56 -14.71 12.91
N THR A 344 -1.24 -13.79 12.23
CA THR A 344 -2.29 -14.12 11.25
C THR A 344 -1.73 -14.95 10.08
N GLY A 345 -0.52 -14.64 9.63
CA GLY A 345 0.14 -15.43 8.60
C GLY A 345 0.57 -16.81 9.08
N LEU A 346 1.03 -16.92 10.34
CA LEU A 346 1.38 -18.21 10.94
C LEU A 346 0.13 -19.09 11.10
N ASP A 347 -0.98 -18.49 11.54
CA ASP A 347 -2.28 -19.14 11.65
C ASP A 347 -2.78 -19.64 10.29
N LEU A 348 -2.61 -18.86 9.22
CA LEU A 348 -2.96 -19.28 7.86
C LEU A 348 -2.13 -20.48 7.39
N LEU A 349 -0.84 -20.52 7.72
CA LEU A 349 0.01 -21.66 7.37
C LEU A 349 -0.41 -22.94 8.09
N GLU A 350 -1.00 -22.86 9.29
CA GLU A 350 -1.55 -24.05 9.96
C GLU A 350 -2.77 -24.61 9.20
N PHE A 351 -3.63 -23.77 8.62
CA PHE A 351 -4.65 -24.25 7.69
C PHE A 351 -4.02 -24.96 6.49
N ALA A 352 -3.01 -24.35 5.86
CA ALA A 352 -2.32 -24.94 4.70
C ALA A 352 -1.65 -26.29 5.03
N LYS A 353 -1.12 -26.43 6.24
CA LYS A 353 -0.54 -27.69 6.75
C LYS A 353 -1.62 -28.77 6.94
N LEU A 354 -2.77 -28.43 7.51
CA LEU A 354 -3.90 -29.36 7.65
C LEU A 354 -4.43 -29.80 6.28
N GLU A 355 -4.60 -28.85 5.34
CA GLU A 355 -5.03 -29.12 3.97
C GLU A 355 -4.05 -30.06 3.25
N LYS A 356 -2.74 -29.83 3.39
CA LYS A 356 -1.70 -30.71 2.83
C LYS A 356 -1.74 -32.12 3.43
N ALA A 357 -2.11 -32.25 4.70
CA ALA A 357 -2.29 -33.54 5.37
C ALA A 357 -3.61 -34.25 5.00
N GLY A 358 -4.41 -33.67 4.10
CA GLY A 358 -5.68 -34.24 3.64
C GLY A 358 -6.90 -33.81 4.46
N ASN A 359 -6.72 -32.99 5.51
CA ASN A 359 -7.83 -32.42 6.26
C ASN A 359 -8.33 -31.15 5.55
N LYS A 360 -9.48 -31.25 4.89
CA LYS A 360 -10.13 -30.13 4.16
C LYS A 360 -11.11 -29.33 5.03
N GLY A 361 -11.18 -29.62 6.33
CA GLY A 361 -12.21 -29.12 7.24
C GLY A 361 -13.56 -29.83 7.06
N GLU A 362 -14.33 -29.87 8.14
CA GLU A 362 -15.71 -30.35 8.14
C GLU A 362 -16.63 -29.21 7.66
N GLU A 363 -17.44 -29.44 6.64
CA GLU A 363 -18.43 -28.46 6.17
C GLU A 363 -19.60 -28.39 7.15
N VAL A 364 -19.75 -27.23 7.80
CA VAL A 364 -20.75 -26.99 8.86
C VAL A 364 -22.00 -26.31 8.31
N GLY A 365 -21.90 -25.66 7.15
CA GLY A 365 -23.01 -25.00 6.46
C GLY A 365 -22.54 -23.90 5.53
N GLU A 366 -23.46 -23.01 5.17
CA GLU A 366 -23.19 -21.86 4.30
C GLU A 366 -23.54 -20.54 5.00
N ILE A 367 -22.66 -19.55 4.90
CA ILE A 367 -22.83 -18.17 5.39
C ILE A 367 -22.21 -17.19 4.40
N GLY A 368 -22.64 -15.93 4.38
CA GLY A 368 -21.98 -14.87 3.59
C GLY A 368 -21.71 -15.19 2.10
N GLY A 369 -22.46 -16.11 1.48
CA GLY A 369 -22.24 -16.56 0.11
C GLY A 369 -21.05 -17.52 -0.08
N GLY A 370 -20.67 -18.28 0.94
CA GLY A 370 -19.60 -19.27 0.90
C GLY A 370 -19.83 -20.46 1.85
N LYS A 371 -18.92 -21.43 1.77
CA LYS A 371 -18.94 -22.64 2.61
C LYS A 371 -18.17 -22.41 3.90
N LEU A 372 -18.80 -22.68 5.04
CA LEU A 372 -18.18 -22.61 6.35
C LEU A 372 -17.58 -23.97 6.72
N LEU A 373 -16.28 -23.97 6.99
CA LEU A 373 -15.48 -25.13 7.31
C LEU A 373 -14.94 -25.01 8.75
N SER A 374 -15.06 -26.08 9.52
CA SER A 374 -14.39 -26.22 10.82
C SER A 374 -13.18 -27.13 10.69
N PHE A 375 -12.02 -26.66 11.17
CA PHE A 375 -10.79 -27.45 11.23
C PHE A 375 -10.51 -27.97 12.64
N GLY A 376 -11.46 -27.76 13.58
CA GLY A 376 -11.27 -28.02 15.00
C GLY A 376 -10.37 -27.00 15.68
N ASN A 377 -10.20 -27.12 17.01
CA ASN A 377 -9.34 -26.26 17.82
C ASN A 377 -9.63 -24.75 17.68
N GLY A 378 -10.90 -24.38 17.44
CA GLY A 378 -11.30 -22.99 17.21
C GLY A 378 -10.84 -22.40 15.88
N MET A 379 -10.39 -23.22 14.93
CA MET A 379 -10.02 -22.80 13.58
C MET A 379 -11.19 -22.94 12.62
N TRP A 380 -11.64 -21.81 12.07
CA TRP A 380 -12.78 -21.74 11.17
C TRP A 380 -12.41 -20.99 9.90
N MET A 381 -12.93 -21.46 8.76
CA MET A 381 -12.70 -20.83 7.46
C MET A 381 -13.99 -20.73 6.67
N LEU A 382 -14.29 -19.55 6.17
CA LEU A 382 -15.31 -19.31 5.16
C LEU A 382 -14.65 -19.31 3.78
N SER A 383 -14.83 -20.40 3.03
CA SER A 383 -14.43 -20.49 1.63
C SER A 383 -15.44 -19.76 0.75
N LEU A 384 -15.03 -18.68 0.10
CA LEU A 384 -15.93 -17.82 -0.67
C LEU A 384 -16.31 -18.47 -2.01
N SER A 385 -17.61 -18.60 -2.30
CA SER A 385 -18.06 -19.12 -3.61
C SER A 385 -17.74 -18.14 -4.74
N LYS A 386 -17.81 -16.84 -4.45
CA LYS A 386 -17.33 -15.76 -5.33
C LYS A 386 -16.17 -15.05 -4.66
N LYS A 387 -14.98 -15.17 -5.26
CA LYS A 387 -13.76 -14.48 -4.79
C LYS A 387 -13.94 -12.97 -4.85
N ILE A 388 -13.31 -12.26 -3.91
CA ILE A 388 -13.37 -10.80 -3.85
C ILE A 388 -12.09 -10.24 -4.44
N GLU A 389 -12.23 -9.37 -5.43
CA GLU A 389 -11.10 -8.62 -6.01
C GLU A 389 -10.93 -7.28 -5.29
N VAL A 390 -9.72 -7.02 -4.79
CA VAL A 390 -9.39 -5.75 -4.12
C VAL A 390 -8.21 -5.06 -4.78
N ARG A 391 -8.38 -3.77 -5.09
CA ARG A 391 -7.29 -2.93 -5.59
C ARG A 391 -6.34 -2.57 -4.46
N ALA A 392 -5.05 -2.68 -4.74
CA ALA A 392 -4.00 -2.32 -3.82
C ALA A 392 -2.79 -1.76 -4.56
N ILE A 393 -2.00 -0.91 -3.89
CA ILE A 393 -0.76 -0.36 -4.43
C ILE A 393 0.40 -1.04 -3.72
N PHE A 394 1.35 -1.59 -4.47
CA PHE A 394 2.59 -2.13 -3.89
C PHE A 394 3.50 -0.99 -3.40
N GLY A 395 4.12 -1.15 -2.24
CA GLY A 395 5.02 -0.13 -1.68
C GLY A 395 5.57 -0.53 -0.31
N GLY A 396 6.09 0.45 0.43
CA GLY A 396 6.59 0.29 1.79
C GLY A 396 5.75 1.02 2.83
N TYR A 397 5.69 0.49 4.05
CA TYR A 397 5.20 1.20 5.22
C TYR A 397 6.36 1.69 6.07
N TYR A 398 6.40 2.98 6.38
CA TYR A 398 7.51 3.64 7.07
C TYR A 398 7.18 4.12 8.48
N GLY A 399 5.92 3.96 8.89
CA GLY A 399 5.46 4.35 10.20
C GLY A 399 6.10 3.54 11.33
N LYS A 400 5.99 4.07 12.54
CA LYS A 400 6.53 3.44 13.76
C LYS A 400 5.55 2.46 14.42
N GLY A 401 4.42 2.15 13.78
CA GLY A 401 3.36 1.29 14.34
C GLY A 401 2.70 1.89 15.59
N LYS A 402 2.81 3.20 15.80
CA LYS A 402 2.28 3.90 16.99
C LYS A 402 1.14 4.82 16.59
N LEU A 403 0.11 4.85 17.42
CA LEU A 403 -1.00 5.79 17.30
C LEU A 403 -0.49 7.24 17.39
N VAL A 404 -0.77 8.05 16.38
CA VAL A 404 -0.78 9.51 16.52
C VAL A 404 -2.23 9.94 16.77
N PRO A 405 -2.58 10.51 17.95
CA PRO A 405 -3.94 10.96 18.22
C PRO A 405 -4.42 11.98 17.19
N THR A 406 -5.57 11.75 16.56
CA THR A 406 -6.24 12.76 15.74
C THR A 406 -7.10 13.63 16.65
N GLN A 407 -6.64 14.84 16.99
CA GLN A 407 -7.51 15.86 17.57
C GLN A 407 -8.56 16.26 16.53
N GLY A 408 -9.81 15.84 16.72
CA GLY A 408 -10.94 16.26 15.90
C GLY A 408 -11.77 15.08 15.37
N GLY A 409 -12.71 14.59 16.17
CA GLY A 409 -13.61 13.52 15.73
C GLY A 409 -14.60 13.02 16.77
N SER A 410 -15.02 13.85 17.73
CA SER A 410 -16.19 13.53 18.56
C SER A 410 -17.46 13.69 17.71
N LYS A 411 -17.78 12.68 16.90
CA LYS A 411 -19.15 12.43 16.46
C LYS A 411 -19.61 11.14 17.13
N ARG A 412 -20.44 11.29 18.18
CA ARG A 412 -21.21 10.18 18.76
C ARG A 412 -21.99 9.50 17.62
N GLY A 413 -21.70 8.22 17.37
CA GLY A 413 -22.36 7.41 16.32
C GLY A 413 -21.44 6.78 15.27
N SER A 414 -20.12 6.99 15.31
CA SER A 414 -19.17 6.23 14.49
C SER A 414 -18.90 4.85 15.12
N PRO A 415 -19.02 3.72 14.40
CA PRO A 415 -18.79 2.37 14.94
C PRO A 415 -17.30 2.04 15.18
N PHE A 416 -16.40 3.04 15.16
CA PHE A 416 -14.95 2.83 15.14
C PHE A 416 -14.18 3.52 16.28
N ASN A 417 -14.84 3.88 17.38
CA ASN A 417 -14.23 4.70 18.44
C ASN A 417 -13.44 3.93 19.52
N SER A 418 -13.29 2.61 19.42
CA SER A 418 -12.52 1.84 20.41
C SER A 418 -11.70 0.75 19.72
N CYS A 419 -10.61 1.13 19.07
CA CYS A 419 -9.64 0.16 18.57
C CYS A 419 -8.24 0.55 19.02
N ILE A 420 -7.56 -0.38 19.69
CA ILE A 420 -6.10 -0.35 19.85
C ILE A 420 -5.52 -0.86 18.54
N ILE A 421 -4.55 -0.15 18.00
CA ILE A 421 -3.98 -0.39 16.69
C ILE A 421 -2.69 -1.21 16.84
N ILE A 422 -2.41 -2.11 15.88
CA ILE A 422 -1.21 -2.97 15.82
C ILE A 422 0.00 -2.18 15.37
#